data_AF-A0A0C9ZSZ8-F1
#
_entry.id   AF-A0A0C9ZSZ8-F1
#
_cell.length_a   1.000
_cell.length_b   1.000
_cell.length_c   1.000
_cell.angle_alpha   90.00
_cell.angle_beta   90.00
_cell.angle_gamma   90.00
#
_symmetry.space_group_name_H-M   'P 1'
#
loop_
_entity.id
_entity.type
_entity.pdbx_description
1 polymer ?
#
loop_
_entity_poly.entity_id
_entity_poly.type
_entity_poly.pdbx_seq_one_letter_code
_entity_poly.pdbx_strand_id
1 'polypeptide(L)'
;TKMSPMGEDTQCAPLRGITHPISALKRHLHLNPADPEVHLFAWKHPTSGIRPLSRAEVIKCISSLTAAHNLPNFKGHSLRISGTLHYLLHGTPFDVMKMIGRWAGDLFTIYLQHHTMILAPYLNDTPALLEHFTRYTMPPVC
;
A
#
# COMPACT_ATOMS: atom_id res chain seq x y z
N THR A 1 -1.44 -10.05 14.44
CA THR A 1 -1.07 -10.41 13.05
C THR A 1 -0.44 -11.77 13.14
N LYS A 2 -0.93 -12.79 12.41
CA LYS A 2 -0.20 -14.05 12.30
C LYS A 2 1.16 -13.70 11.65
N MET A 3 2.24 -13.95 12.35
CA MET A 3 3.59 -13.86 11.80
C MET A 3 4.14 -15.28 11.80
N SER A 4 4.68 -15.72 10.66
CA SER A 4 5.43 -16.96 10.59
C SER A 4 6.80 -16.73 11.25
N PRO A 5 7.28 -17.63 12.13
CA PRO A 5 8.62 -17.55 12.69
C PRO A 5 9.73 -17.55 11.62
N MET A 6 9.44 -18.11 10.44
CA MET A 6 10.38 -18.21 9.32
C MET A 6 10.27 -17.03 8.34
N GLY A 7 9.46 -16.02 8.66
CA GLY A 7 9.07 -15.00 7.70
C GLY A 7 8.02 -15.50 6.71
N GLU A 8 7.53 -14.60 5.88
CA GLU A 8 6.53 -14.88 4.86
C GLU A 8 6.84 -14.08 3.59
N ASP A 9 6.58 -14.68 2.44
CA ASP A 9 6.66 -13.97 1.18
C ASP A 9 5.60 -12.88 1.10
N THR A 10 6.01 -11.70 0.67
CA THR A 10 5.13 -10.56 0.41
C THR A 10 5.21 -10.20 -1.06
N GLN A 11 4.04 -9.97 -1.64
CA GLN A 11 3.92 -9.52 -3.02
C GLN A 11 3.67 -8.03 -3.09
N CYS A 12 4.10 -7.42 -4.19
CA CYS A 12 3.93 -6.01 -4.42
C CYS A 12 3.68 -5.74 -5.90
N ALA A 13 2.59 -5.03 -6.22
CA ALA A 13 2.31 -4.62 -7.58
C ALA A 13 3.24 -3.44 -7.96
N PRO A 14 3.80 -3.41 -9.17
CA PRO A 14 4.60 -2.29 -9.62
C PRO A 14 3.70 -1.06 -9.81
N LEU A 15 3.99 0.01 -9.07
CA LEU A 15 3.43 1.34 -9.30
C LEU A 15 4.41 2.19 -10.09
N ARG A 16 3.93 3.20 -10.82
CA ARG A 16 4.78 4.12 -11.56
C ARG A 16 5.17 5.34 -10.71
N GLY A 17 6.35 5.91 -10.97
CA GLY A 17 6.80 7.16 -10.38
C GLY A 17 7.31 7.05 -8.93
N ILE A 18 7.18 8.14 -8.17
CA ILE A 18 7.76 8.28 -6.82
C ILE A 18 7.15 7.34 -5.77
N THR A 19 6.00 6.74 -6.07
CA THR A 19 5.32 5.77 -5.20
C THR A 19 5.68 4.31 -5.53
N HIS A 20 6.67 4.08 -6.40
CA HIS A 20 7.10 2.73 -6.76
C HIS A 20 7.67 1.99 -5.52
N PRO A 21 7.04 0.90 -5.06
CA PRO A 21 7.36 0.28 -3.78
C PRO A 21 8.74 -0.39 -3.76
N ILE A 22 9.14 -1.06 -4.86
CA ILE A 22 10.49 -1.64 -4.97
C ILE A 22 11.57 -0.56 -4.98
N SER A 23 11.36 0.55 -5.69
CA SER A 23 12.30 1.69 -5.67
C SER A 23 12.40 2.31 -4.28
N ALA A 24 11.28 2.45 -3.56
CA ALA A 24 11.28 2.92 -2.18
C ALA A 24 12.04 1.97 -1.25
N LEU A 25 11.86 0.66 -1.40
CA LEU A 25 12.58 -0.35 -0.63
C LEU A 25 14.09 -0.33 -0.93
N LYS A 26 14.47 -0.30 -2.22
CA LYS A 26 15.89 -0.18 -2.63
C LYS A 26 16.53 1.08 -2.05
N ARG A 27 15.81 2.21 -2.07
CA ARG A 27 16.26 3.46 -1.46
C ARG A 27 16.40 3.33 0.06
N HIS A 28 15.46 2.66 0.73
CA HIS A 28 15.53 2.41 2.17
C HIS A 28 16.79 1.61 2.53
N LEU A 29 17.04 0.50 1.83
CA LEU A 29 18.23 -0.35 2.03
C LEU A 29 19.53 0.41 1.75
N HIS A 30 19.56 1.27 0.73
CA HIS A 30 20.71 2.11 0.43
C HIS A 30 21.01 3.14 1.53
N LEU A 31 19.96 3.78 2.09
CA LEU A 31 20.11 4.77 3.15
C LEU A 31 20.36 4.16 4.53
N ASN A 32 19.99 2.88 4.72
CA ASN A 32 20.11 2.15 5.97
C ASN A 32 20.84 0.83 5.73
N PRO A 33 22.14 0.86 5.40
CA PRO A 33 22.91 -0.36 5.23
C PRO A 33 22.91 -1.14 6.54
N ALA A 34 22.51 -2.41 6.46
CA ALA A 34 22.42 -3.29 7.61
C ALA A 34 22.73 -4.73 7.16
N ASP A 35 23.02 -5.60 8.12
CA ASP A 35 23.31 -7.00 7.86
C ASP A 35 22.08 -7.70 7.23
N PRO A 36 22.24 -8.62 6.27
CA PRO A 36 21.12 -9.35 5.67
C PRO A 36 20.21 -10.06 6.68
N GLU A 37 20.73 -10.42 7.85
CA GLU A 37 19.99 -11.09 8.93
C GLU A 37 19.13 -10.14 9.78
N VAL A 38 19.26 -8.81 9.60
CA VAL A 38 18.39 -7.86 10.30
C VAL A 38 17.04 -7.70 9.59
N HIS A 39 16.07 -7.18 10.33
CA HIS A 39 14.73 -6.92 9.82
C HIS A 39 14.74 -6.07 8.54
N LEU A 40 13.90 -6.42 7.55
CA LEU A 40 13.82 -5.76 6.23
C LEU A 40 13.68 -4.22 6.29
N PHE A 41 12.94 -3.75 7.30
CA PHE A 41 12.74 -2.32 7.56
C PHE A 41 13.64 -1.76 8.68
N ALA A 42 14.83 -2.33 8.87
CA ALA A 42 15.79 -1.83 9.84
C ALA A 42 16.31 -0.45 9.44
N TRP A 43 16.42 0.44 10.42
CA TRP A 43 16.93 1.79 10.21
C TRP A 43 17.82 2.22 11.37
N LYS A 44 18.71 3.19 11.10
CA LYS A 44 19.61 3.74 12.11
C LYS A 44 18.88 4.80 12.94
N HIS A 45 18.38 4.40 14.11
CA HIS A 45 17.78 5.33 15.06
C HIS A 45 18.85 6.30 15.59
N PRO A 46 18.57 7.61 15.71
CA PRO A 46 19.55 8.60 16.12
C PRO A 46 20.24 8.31 17.46
N THR A 47 19.51 7.68 18.40
CA THR A 47 20.01 7.43 19.76
C THR A 47 20.13 5.96 20.12
N SER A 48 19.54 5.04 19.35
CA SER A 48 19.39 3.63 19.74
C SER A 48 20.06 2.65 18.78
N GLY A 49 20.80 3.16 17.78
CA GLY A 49 21.43 2.32 16.78
C GLY A 49 20.43 1.68 15.81
N ILE A 50 20.81 0.56 15.20
CA ILE A 50 19.99 -0.14 14.22
C ILE A 50 18.80 -0.81 14.93
N ARG A 51 17.58 -0.51 14.49
CA ARG A 51 16.36 -1.17 14.98
C ARG A 51 15.32 -1.32 13.88
N PRO A 52 14.38 -2.28 14.00
CA PRO A 52 13.24 -2.36 13.11
C PRO A 52 12.39 -1.08 13.15
N LEU A 53 11.97 -0.58 11.99
CA LEU A 53 11.02 0.52 11.90
C LEU A 53 9.65 0.06 12.43
N SER A 54 9.25 0.61 13.57
CA SER A 54 8.00 0.26 14.22
C SER A 54 6.81 1.00 13.60
N ARG A 55 5.61 0.42 13.70
CA ARG A 55 4.36 1.12 13.33
C ARG A 55 4.22 2.47 14.06
N ALA A 56 4.61 2.53 15.34
CA ALA A 56 4.53 3.75 16.14
C ALA A 56 5.43 4.85 15.56
N GLU A 57 6.64 4.49 15.14
CA GLU A 57 7.60 5.42 14.56
C GLU A 57 7.15 5.94 13.20
N VAL A 58 6.56 5.08 12.36
CA VAL A 58 5.96 5.50 11.09
C VAL A 58 4.81 6.47 11.33
N ILE A 59 3.88 6.14 12.24
CA ILE A 59 2.73 7.01 12.55
C ILE A 59 3.20 8.33 13.13
N LYS A 60 4.19 8.32 14.03
CA LYS A 60 4.79 9.52 14.59
C LYS A 60 5.39 10.41 13.50
N CYS A 61 6.18 9.83 12.59
CA CYS A 61 6.78 10.54 11.46
C CYS A 61 5.71 11.19 10.56
N ILE A 62 4.69 10.42 10.15
CA ILE A 62 3.58 10.93 9.34
C ILE A 62 2.86 12.05 10.08
N SER A 63 2.55 11.87 11.36
CA SER A 63 1.81 12.86 12.16
C SER A 63 2.58 14.17 12.28
N SER A 64 3.89 14.10 12.52
CA SER A 64 4.77 15.28 12.56
C SER A 64 4.81 16.00 11.21
N LEU A 65 4.89 15.25 10.11
CA LEU A 65 4.91 15.82 8.76
C LEU A 65 3.56 16.48 8.40
N THR A 66 2.45 15.82 8.70
CA THR A 66 1.11 16.41 8.46
C THR A 66 0.91 17.67 9.28
N ALA A 67 1.34 17.69 10.55
CA ALA A 67 1.24 18.87 11.39
C ALA A 67 2.08 20.03 10.84
N ALA A 68 3.31 19.77 10.40
CA ALA A 68 4.19 20.78 9.81
C ALA A 68 3.63 21.40 8.51
N HIS A 69 2.78 20.67 7.79
CA HIS A 69 2.14 21.12 6.55
C HIS A 69 0.65 21.49 6.71
N ASN A 70 0.13 21.58 7.93
CA ASN A 70 -1.29 21.86 8.21
C ASN A 70 -2.26 20.89 7.50
N LEU A 71 -1.86 19.63 7.35
CA LEU A 71 -2.67 18.56 6.76
C LEU A 71 -3.45 17.79 7.84
N PRO A 72 -4.59 17.19 7.50
CA PRO A 72 -5.32 16.31 8.40
C PRO A 72 -4.45 15.14 8.87
N ASN A 73 -4.61 14.75 10.14
CA ASN A 73 -3.88 13.61 10.68
C ASN A 73 -4.43 12.29 10.09
N PHE A 74 -3.56 11.50 9.49
CA PHE A 74 -3.91 10.20 8.93
C PHE A 74 -3.85 9.11 10.01
N LYS A 75 -4.99 8.47 10.30
CA LYS A 75 -5.01 7.28 11.16
C LYS A 75 -4.47 6.08 10.41
N GLY A 76 -3.89 5.11 11.13
CA GLY A 76 -3.33 3.90 10.50
C GLY A 76 -4.33 3.08 9.67
N HIS A 77 -5.63 3.14 10.01
CA HIS A 77 -6.67 2.54 9.17
C HIS A 77 -6.82 3.27 7.84
N SER A 78 -6.85 4.60 7.86
CA SER A 78 -6.90 5.46 6.68
C SER A 78 -5.72 5.17 5.73
N LEU A 79 -4.52 4.91 6.26
CA LEU A 79 -3.36 4.55 5.42
C LEU A 79 -3.56 3.25 4.63
N ARG A 80 -4.15 2.22 5.25
CA ARG A 80 -4.44 0.94 4.54
C ARG A 80 -5.50 1.12 3.46
N ILE A 81 -6.52 1.92 3.74
CA ILE A 81 -7.58 2.26 2.78
C ILE A 81 -6.99 3.05 1.61
N SER A 82 -6.30 4.16 1.91
CA SER A 82 -5.69 5.02 0.89
C SER A 82 -4.67 4.26 0.05
N GLY A 83 -3.91 3.34 0.64
CA GLY A 83 -2.99 2.47 -0.10
C GLY A 83 -3.72 1.57 -1.10
N THR A 84 -4.79 0.90 -0.66
CA THR A 84 -5.63 0.07 -1.57
C THR A 84 -6.20 0.92 -2.69
N LEU A 85 -6.82 2.05 -2.34
CA LEU A 85 -7.41 2.99 -3.29
C LEU A 85 -6.36 3.44 -4.31
N HIS A 86 -5.17 3.80 -3.86
CA HIS A 86 -4.06 4.22 -4.72
C HIS A 86 -3.70 3.14 -5.75
N TYR A 87 -3.58 1.89 -5.35
CA TYR A 87 -3.29 0.79 -6.27
C TYR A 87 -4.42 0.54 -7.28
N LEU A 88 -5.67 0.55 -6.83
CA LEU A 88 -6.84 0.33 -7.69
C LEU A 88 -6.99 1.43 -8.74
N LEU A 89 -6.79 2.69 -8.36
CA LEU A 89 -6.81 3.84 -9.29
C LEU A 89 -5.67 3.78 -10.32
N HIS A 90 -4.57 3.10 -9.99
CA HIS A 90 -3.48 2.83 -10.92
C HIS A 90 -3.66 1.53 -11.72
N GLY A 91 -4.88 0.96 -11.73
CA GLY A 91 -5.25 -0.17 -12.57
C GLY A 91 -4.82 -1.53 -12.03
N THR A 92 -4.46 -1.62 -10.74
CA THR A 92 -4.14 -2.94 -10.19
C THR A 92 -5.42 -3.78 -10.06
N PRO A 93 -5.43 -5.03 -10.52
CA PRO A 93 -6.62 -5.89 -10.45
C PRO A 93 -7.08 -6.19 -9.02
N PHE A 94 -8.38 -6.50 -8.87
CA PHE A 94 -8.98 -6.74 -7.55
C PHE A 94 -8.47 -8.00 -6.86
N ASP A 95 -8.31 -9.09 -7.59
CA ASP A 95 -7.72 -10.34 -7.12
C ASP A 95 -6.26 -10.14 -6.70
N VAL A 96 -5.50 -9.34 -7.46
CA VAL A 96 -4.13 -8.95 -7.09
C VAL A 96 -4.13 -8.12 -5.81
N MET A 97 -5.05 -7.17 -5.64
CA MET A 97 -5.20 -6.41 -4.39
C MET A 97 -5.59 -7.28 -3.20
N LYS A 98 -6.48 -8.26 -3.38
CA LYS A 98 -6.81 -9.26 -2.33
C LYS A 98 -5.59 -10.05 -1.90
N MET A 99 -4.78 -10.49 -2.86
CA MET A 99 -3.55 -11.22 -2.61
C MET A 99 -2.53 -10.37 -1.85
N ILE A 100 -2.28 -9.14 -2.29
CA ILE A 100 -1.35 -8.21 -1.62
C ILE A 100 -1.86 -7.84 -0.22
N GLY A 101 -3.15 -7.58 -0.08
CA GLY A 101 -3.80 -7.22 1.18
C GLY A 101 -3.98 -8.38 2.16
N ARG A 102 -3.75 -9.63 1.71
CA ARG A 102 -4.00 -10.89 2.43
C ARG A 102 -5.40 -10.92 3.04
N TRP A 103 -6.38 -10.47 2.27
CA TRP A 103 -7.76 -10.38 2.73
C TRP A 103 -8.46 -11.72 2.67
N ALA A 104 -9.13 -12.08 3.76
CA ALA A 104 -10.03 -13.22 3.78
C ALA A 104 -11.37 -12.80 3.17
N GLY A 105 -11.73 -13.40 2.03
CA GLY A 105 -12.99 -13.15 1.34
C GLY A 105 -13.13 -11.74 0.77
N ASP A 106 -14.37 -11.26 0.70
CA ASP A 106 -14.74 -10.01 0.03
C ASP A 106 -14.82 -8.79 0.96
N LEU A 107 -14.24 -8.85 2.17
CA LEU A 107 -14.27 -7.74 3.13
C LEU A 107 -13.71 -6.42 2.57
N PHE A 108 -12.89 -6.49 1.53
CA PHE A 108 -12.39 -5.31 0.84
C PHE A 108 -13.44 -4.51 0.07
N THR A 109 -14.55 -5.14 -0.31
CA THR A 109 -15.66 -4.48 -1.02
C THR A 109 -16.30 -3.37 -0.21
N ILE A 110 -16.23 -3.44 1.13
CA ILE A 110 -16.62 -2.36 2.04
C ILE A 110 -15.85 -1.08 1.70
N TYR A 111 -14.55 -1.18 1.40
CA TYR A 111 -13.75 -0.03 1.01
C TYR A 111 -14.12 0.52 -0.36
N LEU A 112 -14.62 -0.32 -1.28
CA LEU A 112 -15.09 0.15 -2.58
C LEU A 112 -16.37 0.99 -2.47
N GLN A 113 -17.32 0.52 -1.67
CA GLN A 113 -18.62 1.17 -1.50
C GLN A 113 -18.49 2.56 -0.87
N HIS A 114 -17.49 2.78 -0.01
CA HIS A 114 -17.20 4.08 0.58
C HIS A 114 -16.44 5.04 -0.35
N HIS A 115 -15.94 4.57 -1.49
CA HIS A 115 -15.12 5.37 -2.40
C HIS A 115 -15.70 5.36 -3.81
N THR A 116 -16.72 6.22 -4.02
CA THR A 116 -17.35 6.48 -5.33
C THR A 116 -16.34 6.81 -6.42
N MET A 117 -15.16 7.32 -6.08
CA MET A 117 -14.06 7.60 -7.02
C MET A 117 -13.45 6.34 -7.65
N ILE A 118 -13.50 5.19 -6.96
CA ILE A 118 -13.13 3.90 -7.56
C ILE A 118 -14.20 3.46 -8.55
N LEU A 119 -15.47 3.69 -8.21
CA LEU A 119 -16.61 3.32 -9.06
C LEU A 119 -16.83 4.31 -10.22
N ALA A 120 -16.33 5.54 -10.12
CA ALA A 120 -16.57 6.58 -11.11
C ALA A 120 -16.13 6.22 -12.54
N PRO A 121 -14.94 5.61 -12.78
CA PRO A 121 -14.60 5.08 -14.10
C PRO A 121 -15.57 4.00 -14.62
N TYR A 122 -16.24 3.28 -13.71
CA TYR A 122 -17.21 2.22 -14.03
C TYR A 122 -18.64 2.73 -14.23
N LEU A 123 -18.97 3.87 -13.60
CA LEU A 123 -20.28 4.52 -13.69
C LEU A 123 -20.34 5.57 -14.81
N ASN A 124 -19.19 5.93 -15.40
CA ASN A 124 -19.15 6.85 -16.53
C ASN A 124 -19.46 6.10 -17.83
N ASP A 125 -20.43 6.60 -18.61
CA ASP A 125 -20.77 6.11 -19.95
C ASP A 125 -19.70 6.46 -21.00
N THR A 126 -18.43 6.21 -20.70
CA THR A 126 -17.32 6.33 -21.64
C THR A 126 -16.77 4.94 -21.94
N PRO A 127 -17.31 4.25 -22.98
CA PRO A 127 -17.02 2.83 -23.25
C PRO A 127 -15.53 2.52 -23.38
N ALA A 128 -14.74 3.44 -23.94
CA ALA A 128 -13.31 3.25 -24.15
C ALA A 128 -12.50 3.23 -22.84
N LEU A 129 -12.88 4.04 -21.85
CA LEU A 129 -12.26 4.06 -20.52
C LEU A 129 -12.71 2.84 -19.72
N LEU A 130 -14.01 2.54 -19.76
CA LEU A 130 -14.58 1.36 -19.12
C LEU A 130 -13.91 0.08 -19.62
N GLU A 131 -13.82 -0.14 -20.93
CA GLU A 131 -13.25 -1.35 -21.52
C GLU A 131 -11.75 -1.51 -21.19
N HIS A 132 -10.99 -0.40 -21.17
CA HIS A 132 -9.59 -0.42 -20.76
C HIS A 132 -9.45 -0.80 -19.28
N PHE A 133 -10.24 -0.21 -18.38
CA PHE A 133 -10.21 -0.56 -16.97
C PHE A 133 -10.71 -1.99 -16.73
N THR A 134 -11.89 -2.36 -17.24
CA THR A 134 -12.52 -3.67 -17.03
C THR A 134 -11.63 -4.83 -17.49
N ARG A 135 -10.96 -4.73 -18.64
CA ARG A 135 -10.05 -5.79 -19.13
C ARG A 135 -8.89 -6.10 -18.19
N TYR A 136 -8.44 -5.11 -17.43
CA TYR A 136 -7.32 -5.27 -16.51
C TYR A 136 -7.75 -5.44 -15.06
N THR A 137 -8.88 -4.87 -14.63
CA THR A 137 -9.25 -4.85 -13.21
C THR A 137 -10.22 -5.93 -12.77
N MET A 138 -11.01 -6.49 -13.69
CA MET A 138 -11.96 -7.56 -13.41
C MET A 138 -11.70 -8.76 -14.33
N PRO A 139 -11.31 -9.94 -13.81
CA PRO A 139 -11.27 -11.14 -14.64
C PRO A 139 -12.68 -11.43 -15.18
N PRO A 140 -12.79 -12.05 -16.37
CA PRO A 140 -14.08 -12.42 -16.93
C PRO A 140 -14.86 -13.26 -15.92
N VAL A 141 -16.14 -12.93 -15.77
CA VAL A 141 -17.06 -13.72 -14.96
C VAL A 141 -17.20 -15.07 -15.66
N CYS A 142 -16.61 -16.12 -15.07
CA CYS A 142 -16.86 -17.50 -15.50
C CYS A 142 -18.29 -17.91 -15.17
#